data_AF-A0A7K1H9X6-F1
#
_entry.id   AF-A0A7K1H9X6-F1
#
_cell.length_a   1.000
_cell.length_b   1.000
_cell.length_c   1.000
_cell.angle_alpha   90.00
_cell.angle_beta   90.00
_cell.angle_gamma   90.00
#
_symmetry.space_group_name_H-M   'P 1'
#
loop_
_entity.id
_entity.type
_entity.pdbx_description
1 polymer ?
#
loop_
_entity_poly.entity_id
_entity_poly.type
_entity_poly.pdbx_seq_one_letter_code
_entity_poly.pdbx_strand_id
1 'polypeptide(L)'
;MSDSHPPYGGQQPDPNANPWGSPSGSPVGPPGSPVGQPLPPGSPVTPSGYPSPYGAAAPPPPPPPPYGAQPPKSSNKGLWLGLGIGAVVMAVLVACGGVIGFFVLADDDEDPIAGPGAETSAPADPSTSPAAPPPPEEQPDNNNAVTARSSSDMSAVCEGSPILNAAPYTGAKGTKIYTFANSPERPQSWLSKSVGYDKPYYAKTAEWASVSVVGCLTFEEGSEGTPRKCQYKSSDDKQVTVDYVSSRYTLTFYAAKTGEKIGEGGRINAPAVRCPSFISYNKETMKSYAQPDSGAIELALDRFTS
;
A
#
# COMPACT_ATOMS: atom_id res chain seq x y z
N MET A 1 42.18 55.49 -16.40
CA MET A 1 42.16 54.88 -17.73
C MET A 1 41.08 53.80 -17.67
N SER A 2 39.80 54.12 -17.51
CA SER A 2 38.91 54.90 -18.38
C SER A 2 38.86 54.31 -19.78
N ASP A 3 37.82 53.51 -20.06
CA ASP A 3 37.04 53.42 -21.32
C ASP A 3 35.86 52.45 -21.05
N SER A 4 34.60 52.89 -20.94
CA SER A 4 33.67 53.41 -21.97
C SER A 4 33.03 52.29 -22.83
N HIS A 5 31.75 51.99 -22.54
CA HIS A 5 30.80 51.22 -23.38
C HIS A 5 30.49 51.94 -24.72
N PRO A 6 29.87 51.31 -25.76
CA PRO A 6 28.39 51.28 -25.89
C PRO A 6 27.85 50.08 -26.75
N PRO A 7 26.63 50.08 -27.36
CA PRO A 7 25.47 49.34 -26.84
C PRO A 7 24.74 48.46 -27.91
N TYR A 8 23.63 47.84 -27.50
CA TYR A 8 22.59 47.13 -28.29
C TYR A 8 22.77 45.65 -28.66
N GLY A 9 21.75 44.89 -28.27
CA GLY A 9 21.09 43.93 -29.16
C GLY A 9 21.22 42.47 -28.75
N GLY A 10 20.15 41.90 -28.17
CA GLY A 10 20.01 40.44 -28.06
C GLY A 10 19.26 39.98 -26.82
N GLN A 11 17.95 40.24 -26.77
CA GLN A 11 17.05 39.46 -25.91
C GLN A 11 17.05 38.02 -26.42
N GLN A 12 17.60 37.10 -25.64
CA GLN A 12 17.47 35.68 -25.86
C GLN A 12 16.11 35.22 -25.30
N PRO A 13 15.25 34.54 -26.10
CA PRO A 13 13.95 34.08 -25.61
C PRO A 13 14.11 32.94 -24.60
N ASP A 14 13.37 33.03 -23.51
CA ASP A 14 13.21 31.99 -22.49
C ASP A 14 12.41 30.80 -23.08
N PRO A 15 12.91 29.56 -23.06
CA PRO A 15 12.28 28.41 -23.71
C PRO A 15 11.09 27.81 -22.94
N ASN A 16 10.46 28.54 -22.02
CA ASN A 16 9.39 27.99 -21.17
C ASN A 16 8.09 28.84 -21.13
N ALA A 17 7.64 29.28 -22.30
CA ALA A 17 6.29 29.83 -22.47
C ALA A 17 5.27 28.70 -22.75
N ASN A 18 4.47 28.37 -21.73
CA ASN A 18 3.33 27.45 -21.88
C ASN A 18 2.25 28.01 -22.82
N PRO A 19 1.59 27.17 -23.65
CA PRO A 19 0.54 27.57 -24.58
C PRO A 19 -0.84 27.56 -23.89
N TRP A 20 -1.33 28.73 -23.46
CA TRP A 20 -2.74 28.86 -23.08
C TRP A 20 -3.58 29.27 -24.28
N GLY A 21 -4.58 28.46 -24.62
CA GLY A 21 -5.75 28.90 -25.38
C GLY A 21 -6.90 29.17 -24.42
N SER A 22 -7.46 30.37 -24.44
CA SER A 22 -8.74 30.70 -23.81
C SER A 22 -9.55 31.55 -24.79
N PRO A 23 -10.87 31.30 -24.97
CA PRO A 23 -11.68 32.07 -25.90
C PRO A 23 -12.29 33.34 -25.27
N SER A 24 -12.56 34.29 -26.16
CA SER A 24 -12.97 35.68 -25.96
C SER A 24 -14.48 35.93 -26.07
N GLY A 25 -14.99 36.97 -25.37
CA GLY A 25 -16.20 37.75 -25.72
C GLY A 25 -17.22 37.96 -24.57
N SER A 26 -17.11 39.00 -23.72
CA SER A 26 -17.81 40.34 -23.77
C SER A 26 -19.23 40.36 -23.13
N PRO A 27 -19.83 41.49 -22.64
CA PRO A 27 -19.35 42.89 -22.46
C PRO A 27 -19.70 43.63 -21.11
N VAL A 28 -18.85 44.62 -20.75
CA VAL A 28 -19.06 46.03 -20.27
C VAL A 28 -20.35 46.40 -19.47
N GLY A 29 -20.31 46.72 -18.16
CA GLY A 29 -20.11 48.05 -17.49
C GLY A 29 -21.40 48.53 -16.74
N PRO A 30 -21.48 49.60 -15.88
CA PRO A 30 -20.48 50.59 -15.43
C PRO A 30 -20.61 50.94 -13.88
N PRO A 31 -20.31 52.16 -13.34
CA PRO A 31 -19.09 52.43 -12.54
C PRO A 31 -19.33 53.09 -11.15
N GLY A 32 -18.27 53.28 -10.34
CA GLY A 32 -18.18 54.41 -9.39
C GLY A 32 -17.81 54.10 -7.92
N SER A 33 -16.64 54.62 -7.52
CA SER A 33 -16.00 54.73 -6.19
C SER A 33 -16.80 55.62 -5.18
N PRO A 34 -16.42 55.89 -3.89
CA PRO A 34 -15.07 55.86 -3.33
C PRO A 34 -14.86 55.47 -1.84
N VAL A 35 -13.57 55.48 -1.52
CA VAL A 35 -12.89 55.33 -0.23
C VAL A 35 -13.27 56.43 0.78
N GLY A 36 -13.50 56.01 2.04
CA GLY A 36 -13.00 56.62 3.28
C GLY A 36 -13.36 58.07 3.64
N GLN A 37 -14.19 58.25 4.67
CA GLN A 37 -14.11 59.39 5.58
C GLN A 37 -14.33 58.98 7.06
N PRO A 38 -13.76 59.73 8.03
CA PRO A 38 -13.63 59.33 9.44
C PRO A 38 -14.88 59.67 10.28
N LEU A 39 -15.18 58.86 11.29
CA LEU A 39 -16.24 59.14 12.26
C LEU A 39 -15.88 60.31 13.19
N PRO A 40 -16.84 61.19 13.54
CA PRO A 40 -16.69 62.21 14.58
C PRO A 40 -16.78 61.62 16.01
N PRO A 41 -16.11 62.22 17.00
CA PRO A 41 -16.13 61.77 18.38
C PRO A 41 -17.38 62.25 19.13
N GLY A 42 -18.06 61.33 19.82
CA GLY A 42 -19.02 61.68 20.89
C GLY A 42 -20.47 61.27 20.64
N SER A 43 -20.79 59.98 20.60
CA SER A 43 -22.18 59.52 20.75
C SER A 43 -22.28 58.31 21.69
N PRO A 44 -23.27 58.32 22.61
CA PRO A 44 -23.33 57.42 23.76
C PRO A 44 -23.74 55.98 23.40
N VAL A 45 -23.14 55.04 24.13
CA VAL A 45 -23.45 53.61 24.14
C VAL A 45 -24.81 53.40 24.82
N THR A 46 -25.75 52.75 24.14
CA THR A 46 -26.95 52.15 24.77
C THR A 46 -27.11 50.70 24.31
N PRO A 47 -27.33 49.74 25.24
CA PRO A 47 -27.51 48.32 24.91
C PRO A 47 -28.99 47.99 24.72
N SER A 48 -29.33 47.34 23.61
CA SER A 48 -30.64 46.76 23.33
C SER A 48 -30.41 45.64 22.31
N GLY A 49 -30.51 44.35 22.60
CA GLY A 49 -31.56 43.69 23.37
C GLY A 49 -32.64 43.16 22.41
N TYR A 50 -32.28 42.24 21.51
CA TYR A 50 -33.24 41.53 20.65
C TYR A 50 -33.35 40.05 21.08
N PRO A 51 -34.57 39.53 21.32
CA PRO A 51 -34.79 38.13 21.71
C PRO A 51 -34.75 37.21 20.49
N SER A 52 -34.00 36.10 20.61
CA SER A 52 -33.96 35.02 19.62
C SER A 52 -35.00 33.94 19.97
N PRO A 53 -35.88 33.52 19.05
CA PRO A 53 -36.95 32.56 19.32
C PRO A 53 -36.56 31.14 18.91
N TYR A 54 -35.58 30.52 19.55
CA TYR A 54 -35.34 29.07 19.48
C TYR A 54 -34.74 28.58 20.80
N GLY A 55 -35.61 28.52 21.83
CA GLY A 55 -35.30 27.92 23.13
C GLY A 55 -35.93 26.54 23.25
N ALA A 56 -35.18 25.50 22.90
CA ALA A 56 -35.42 24.15 23.41
C ALA A 56 -34.05 23.59 23.82
N ALA A 57 -33.81 23.56 25.13
CA ALA A 57 -32.61 22.99 25.71
C ALA A 57 -32.57 21.48 25.43
N ALA A 58 -31.54 21.02 24.72
CA ALA A 58 -31.25 19.60 24.61
C ALA A 58 -30.81 19.06 25.98
N PRO A 59 -31.32 17.89 26.42
CA PRO A 59 -30.87 17.27 27.67
C PRO A 59 -29.39 16.88 27.61
N PRO A 60 -28.66 16.93 28.73
CA PRO A 60 -27.25 16.54 28.77
C PRO A 60 -27.06 15.07 28.39
N PRO A 61 -25.96 14.71 27.72
CA PRO A 61 -25.67 13.33 27.38
C PRO A 61 -25.50 12.46 28.65
N PRO A 62 -25.95 11.19 28.62
CA PRO A 62 -25.77 10.29 29.75
C PRO A 62 -24.28 10.01 30.03
N PRO A 63 -23.91 9.75 31.29
CA PRO A 63 -22.53 9.42 31.65
C PRO A 63 -22.07 8.12 30.94
N PRO A 64 -20.79 8.00 30.59
CA PRO A 64 -20.25 6.77 30.02
C PRO A 64 -20.41 5.61 31.01
N PRO A 65 -20.66 4.38 30.53
CA PRO A 65 -20.75 3.20 31.38
C PRO A 65 -19.42 2.99 32.14
N PRO A 66 -19.46 2.50 33.39
CA PRO A 66 -18.26 2.18 34.13
C PRO A 66 -17.44 1.16 33.36
N TYR A 67 -16.16 1.46 33.16
CA TYR A 67 -15.18 0.55 32.58
C TYR A 67 -15.28 -0.80 33.29
N GLY A 68 -15.59 -1.84 32.51
CA GLY A 68 -15.59 -3.22 32.98
C GLY A 68 -14.27 -3.55 33.68
N ALA A 69 -14.37 -4.33 34.75
CA ALA A 69 -13.25 -4.80 35.54
C ALA A 69 -12.12 -5.35 34.66
N GLN A 70 -10.87 -4.99 35.01
CA GLN A 70 -9.70 -5.58 34.39
C GLN A 70 -9.74 -7.11 34.54
N PRO A 71 -9.48 -7.89 33.47
CA PRO A 71 -9.38 -9.33 33.60
C PRO A 71 -8.21 -9.69 34.54
N PRO A 72 -8.39 -10.67 35.44
CA PRO A 72 -7.35 -11.06 36.37
C PRO A 72 -6.12 -11.59 35.63
N LYS A 73 -4.93 -11.17 36.08
CA LYS A 73 -3.63 -11.72 35.67
C LYS A 73 -3.66 -13.25 35.76
N SER A 74 -3.64 -13.93 34.62
CA SER A 74 -3.53 -15.39 34.57
C SER A 74 -2.14 -15.83 35.00
N SER A 75 -2.10 -16.75 35.96
CA SER A 75 -0.91 -17.40 36.52
C SER A 75 -0.29 -18.41 35.54
N ASN A 76 1.05 -18.44 35.46
CA ASN A 76 1.89 -19.26 34.56
C ASN A 76 1.86 -20.78 34.84
N LYS A 77 0.69 -21.40 34.95
CA LYS A 77 0.55 -22.86 35.18
C LYS A 77 0.17 -23.68 33.94
N GLY A 78 0.08 -23.06 32.76
CA GLY A 78 -0.29 -23.74 31.50
C GLY A 78 0.87 -24.35 30.68
N LEU A 79 2.13 -24.06 31.01
CA LEU A 79 3.28 -24.47 30.18
C LEU A 79 3.68 -25.95 30.32
N TRP A 80 3.12 -26.68 31.30
CA TRP A 80 3.54 -28.06 31.59
C TRP A 80 2.68 -29.15 30.94
N LEU A 81 1.55 -28.81 30.32
CA LEU A 81 0.73 -29.79 29.58
C LEU A 81 1.01 -29.86 28.08
N GLY A 82 1.78 -28.92 27.50
CA GLY A 82 2.07 -28.88 26.06
C GLY A 82 3.26 -29.74 25.61
N LEU A 83 4.08 -30.26 26.54
CA LEU A 83 5.32 -30.94 26.21
C LEU A 83 5.16 -32.45 25.93
N GLY A 84 4.01 -33.05 26.29
CA GLY A 84 3.79 -34.49 26.18
C GLY A 84 3.44 -34.99 24.77
N ILE A 85 2.80 -34.15 23.95
CA ILE A 85 2.31 -34.56 22.61
C ILE A 85 3.43 -34.52 21.56
N GLY A 86 4.42 -33.63 21.72
CA GLY A 86 5.53 -33.48 20.76
C GLY A 86 6.47 -34.70 20.70
N ALA A 87 6.68 -35.38 21.82
CA ALA A 87 7.57 -36.55 21.88
C ALA A 87 6.99 -37.79 21.16
N VAL A 88 5.66 -37.94 21.17
CA VAL A 88 4.99 -39.08 20.52
C VAL A 88 5.01 -38.95 19.00
N VAL A 89 4.82 -37.74 18.46
CA VAL A 89 4.86 -37.49 17.01
C VAL A 89 6.27 -37.67 16.44
N MET A 90 7.30 -37.24 17.18
CA MET A 90 8.70 -37.46 16.79
C MET A 90 9.09 -38.95 16.81
N ALA A 91 8.62 -39.73 17.78
CA ALA A 91 8.90 -41.16 17.83
C ALA A 91 8.26 -41.93 16.65
N VAL A 92 7.06 -41.54 16.21
CA VAL A 92 6.38 -42.15 15.06
C VAL A 92 7.07 -41.81 13.74
N LEU A 93 7.56 -40.58 13.56
CA LEU A 93 8.29 -40.18 12.35
C LEU A 93 9.65 -40.88 12.22
N VAL A 94 10.34 -41.14 13.34
CA VAL A 94 11.60 -41.91 13.35
C VAL A 94 11.34 -43.40 13.09
N ALA A 95 10.23 -43.96 13.59
CA ALA A 95 9.88 -45.35 13.33
C ALA A 95 9.38 -45.60 11.89
N CYS A 96 8.77 -44.60 11.23
CA CYS A 96 8.26 -44.75 9.86
C CYS A 96 9.22 -44.24 8.75
N GLY A 97 10.25 -43.46 9.09
CA GLY A 97 11.15 -42.83 8.10
C GLY A 97 12.41 -43.62 7.72
N GLY A 98 12.69 -44.76 8.36
CA GLY A 98 13.97 -45.46 8.19
C GLY A 98 14.01 -46.49 7.06
N VAL A 99 13.92 -46.09 5.77
CA VAL A 99 14.34 -46.99 4.65
C VAL A 99 14.98 -46.28 3.43
N ILE A 100 14.81 -44.98 3.18
CA ILE A 100 15.25 -44.38 1.90
C ILE A 100 16.65 -43.73 1.98
N GLY A 101 17.66 -44.48 2.42
CA GLY A 101 19.00 -43.92 2.62
C GLY A 101 20.17 -44.87 2.35
N PHE A 102 19.99 -45.94 1.56
CA PHE A 102 21.09 -46.91 1.36
C PHE A 102 21.18 -47.56 -0.03
N PHE A 103 20.86 -46.89 -1.13
CA PHE A 103 21.24 -47.41 -2.46
C PHE A 103 21.48 -46.27 -3.47
N VAL A 104 22.66 -45.65 -3.41
CA VAL A 104 23.33 -45.09 -4.60
C VAL A 104 24.83 -45.27 -4.37
N LEU A 105 25.36 -46.43 -4.77
CA LEU A 105 26.77 -46.72 -5.07
C LEU A 105 26.84 -48.18 -5.54
N ALA A 106 26.71 -48.42 -6.83
CA ALA A 106 27.36 -49.51 -7.58
C ALA A 106 26.95 -49.43 -9.06
N ASP A 107 27.97 -49.53 -9.91
CA ASP A 107 27.97 -49.57 -11.37
C ASP A 107 27.65 -50.99 -11.91
N ASP A 108 27.54 -51.05 -13.25
CA ASP A 108 27.67 -52.20 -14.18
C ASP A 108 26.47 -53.13 -14.54
N ASP A 109 26.21 -53.11 -15.86
CA ASP A 109 25.74 -54.08 -16.88
C ASP A 109 25.05 -55.42 -16.51
N GLU A 110 23.90 -55.68 -17.15
CA GLU A 110 23.57 -56.87 -18.00
C GLU A 110 22.04 -57.06 -18.19
N ASP A 111 21.57 -57.06 -19.45
CA ASP A 111 20.34 -57.73 -19.95
C ASP A 111 20.61 -59.26 -20.09
N PRO A 112 19.65 -60.19 -20.36
CA PRO A 112 18.18 -60.09 -20.54
C PRO A 112 17.40 -61.23 -19.80
N ILE A 113 16.07 -61.35 -19.99
CA ILE A 113 15.33 -62.62 -20.30
C ILE A 113 13.80 -62.39 -20.39
N ALA A 114 13.19 -63.17 -21.29
CA ALA A 114 11.89 -63.04 -21.91
C ALA A 114 10.68 -63.71 -21.22
N GLY A 115 9.49 -63.12 -21.45
CA GLY A 115 8.18 -63.75 -21.77
C GLY A 115 7.41 -64.52 -20.67
N PRO A 116 6.13 -64.94 -20.88
CA PRO A 116 5.28 -64.85 -22.09
C PRO A 116 3.82 -64.38 -21.85
N GLY A 117 3.03 -64.17 -22.93
CA GLY A 117 1.55 -64.15 -22.84
C GLY A 117 0.81 -63.46 -23.99
N ALA A 118 0.13 -64.24 -24.83
CA ALA A 118 -0.34 -63.93 -26.18
C ALA A 118 -1.68 -63.14 -26.32
N GLU A 119 -1.70 -62.35 -27.40
CA GLU A 119 -2.74 -62.09 -28.43
C GLU A 119 -4.23 -62.45 -28.22
N THR A 120 -5.15 -61.55 -28.61
CA THR A 120 -6.15 -61.75 -29.72
C THR A 120 -7.06 -60.50 -29.91
N SER A 121 -7.52 -60.31 -31.16
CA SER A 121 -7.90 -59.12 -31.93
C SER A 121 -9.32 -58.50 -31.79
N ALA A 122 -9.38 -57.16 -31.99
CA ALA A 122 -10.27 -56.32 -32.85
C ALA A 122 -11.83 -56.29 -32.64
N PRO A 123 -12.61 -55.32 -33.21
CA PRO A 123 -12.27 -54.13 -34.03
C PRO A 123 -12.86 -52.78 -33.53
N ALA A 124 -12.50 -51.70 -34.22
CA ALA A 124 -12.95 -50.33 -34.00
C ALA A 124 -14.22 -49.98 -34.80
N ASP A 125 -15.06 -49.10 -34.24
CA ASP A 125 -15.98 -48.22 -34.99
C ASP A 125 -16.07 -46.84 -34.29
N PRO A 126 -16.33 -45.74 -35.03
CA PRO A 126 -16.13 -44.37 -34.57
C PRO A 126 -17.45 -43.69 -34.16
N SER A 127 -17.48 -43.02 -33.00
CA SER A 127 -18.14 -41.70 -32.82
C SER A 127 -18.27 -41.31 -31.36
N THR A 128 -17.98 -40.03 -31.13
CA THR A 128 -18.34 -39.21 -29.96
C THR A 128 -17.42 -39.33 -28.74
N SER A 129 -16.19 -38.84 -28.86
CA SER A 129 -15.42 -38.39 -27.70
C SER A 129 -16.00 -37.07 -27.18
N PRO A 130 -16.32 -36.96 -25.87
CA PRO A 130 -16.61 -35.69 -25.23
C PRO A 130 -15.41 -34.74 -25.37
N ALA A 131 -15.68 -33.47 -25.66
CA ALA A 131 -14.65 -32.43 -25.72
C ALA A 131 -13.77 -32.48 -24.47
N ALA A 132 -12.45 -32.50 -24.68
CA ALA A 132 -11.48 -32.43 -23.62
C ALA A 132 -11.75 -31.17 -22.77
N PRO A 133 -11.61 -31.23 -21.44
CA PRO A 133 -11.64 -30.04 -20.60
C PRO A 133 -10.59 -29.04 -21.12
N PRO A 134 -10.86 -27.72 -21.05
CA PRO A 134 -9.87 -26.73 -21.43
C PRO A 134 -8.57 -26.98 -20.64
N PRO A 135 -7.40 -26.77 -21.26
CA PRO A 135 -6.13 -26.98 -20.58
C PRO A 135 -6.12 -26.17 -19.27
N PRO A 136 -5.59 -26.73 -18.17
CA PRO A 136 -5.40 -25.97 -16.94
C PRO A 136 -4.63 -24.69 -17.28
N GLU A 137 -5.13 -23.55 -16.80
CA GLU A 137 -4.39 -22.29 -16.86
C GLU A 137 -2.98 -22.58 -16.36
N GLU A 138 -1.99 -22.28 -17.20
CA GLU A 138 -0.57 -22.46 -16.92
C GLU A 138 -0.26 -21.64 -15.65
N GLN A 139 -0.24 -22.30 -14.49
CA GLN A 139 0.18 -21.65 -13.26
C GLN A 139 1.64 -21.24 -13.48
N PRO A 140 2.02 -19.99 -13.16
CA PRO A 140 3.41 -19.59 -13.23
C PRO A 140 4.21 -20.59 -12.40
N ASP A 141 5.14 -21.28 -13.06
CA ASP A 141 6.00 -22.32 -12.49
C ASP A 141 7.02 -21.63 -11.59
N ASN A 142 6.55 -21.15 -10.44
CA ASN A 142 7.38 -20.49 -9.47
C ASN A 142 7.21 -21.12 -8.10
N ASN A 143 8.34 -21.56 -7.56
CA ASN A 143 8.41 -22.09 -6.20
C ASN A 143 8.20 -20.99 -5.13
N ASN A 144 7.92 -19.75 -5.56
CA ASN A 144 7.75 -18.56 -4.72
C ASN A 144 6.30 -18.07 -4.64
N ALA A 145 5.35 -18.75 -5.30
CA ALA A 145 3.93 -18.42 -5.27
C ALA A 145 3.37 -18.55 -3.84
N VAL A 146 2.51 -17.60 -3.48
CA VAL A 146 1.85 -17.56 -2.17
C VAL A 146 0.35 -17.79 -2.33
N THR A 147 -0.24 -18.57 -1.43
CA THR A 147 -1.71 -18.59 -1.26
C THR A 147 -2.08 -17.64 -0.14
N ALA A 148 -2.73 -16.52 -0.47
CA ALA A 148 -3.11 -15.52 0.52
C ALA A 148 -4.23 -16.06 1.43
N ARG A 149 -4.17 -15.65 2.70
CA ARG A 149 -5.20 -15.92 3.73
C ARG A 149 -5.75 -14.62 4.31
N SER A 150 -5.10 -13.50 4.01
CA SER A 150 -5.41 -12.17 4.51
C SER A 150 -4.98 -11.10 3.50
N SER A 151 -5.43 -9.86 3.71
CA SER A 151 -4.99 -8.72 2.91
C SER A 151 -3.48 -8.48 3.00
N SER A 152 -2.83 -8.84 4.11
CA SER A 152 -1.41 -8.62 4.33
C SER A 152 -0.55 -9.49 3.43
N ASP A 153 -1.00 -10.72 3.13
CA ASP A 153 -0.26 -11.65 2.27
C ASP A 153 -0.12 -11.12 0.83
N MET A 154 -1.00 -10.21 0.42
CA MET A 154 -0.96 -9.56 -0.89
C MET A 154 0.30 -8.68 -1.08
N SER A 155 1.01 -8.32 -0.01
CA SER A 155 2.27 -7.59 -0.14
C SER A 155 3.39 -8.42 -0.75
N ALA A 156 3.27 -9.76 -0.75
CA ALA A 156 4.27 -10.65 -1.35
C ALA A 156 4.47 -10.35 -2.85
N VAL A 157 3.46 -9.79 -3.53
CA VAL A 157 3.57 -9.31 -4.92
C VAL A 157 4.67 -8.26 -5.06
N CYS A 158 4.85 -7.39 -4.06
CA CYS A 158 5.89 -6.37 -4.06
C CYS A 158 7.30 -6.94 -3.85
N GLU A 159 7.41 -8.21 -3.45
CA GLU A 159 8.66 -8.97 -3.35
C GLU A 159 8.87 -9.90 -4.55
N GLY A 160 7.97 -9.87 -5.54
CA GLY A 160 8.03 -10.69 -6.76
C GLY A 160 7.30 -12.03 -6.65
N SER A 161 6.54 -12.26 -5.58
CA SER A 161 5.79 -13.50 -5.37
C SER A 161 4.32 -13.32 -5.76
N PRO A 162 3.80 -14.06 -6.77
CA PRO A 162 2.39 -13.97 -7.13
C PRO A 162 1.48 -14.61 -6.08
N ILE A 163 0.20 -14.22 -6.12
CA ILE A 163 -0.84 -14.73 -5.23
C ILE A 163 -1.78 -15.66 -6.00
N LEU A 164 -1.67 -16.97 -5.78
CA LEU A 164 -2.37 -17.99 -6.57
C LEU A 164 -3.90 -17.87 -6.56
N ASN A 165 -4.45 -17.39 -5.45
CA ASN A 165 -5.88 -17.24 -5.20
C ASN A 165 -6.37 -15.78 -5.28
N ALA A 166 -5.59 -14.89 -5.89
CA ALA A 166 -6.03 -13.55 -6.24
C ALA A 166 -6.92 -13.57 -7.50
N ALA A 167 -7.71 -12.52 -7.69
CA ALA A 167 -8.51 -12.38 -8.90
C ALA A 167 -7.59 -12.18 -10.13
N PRO A 168 -7.93 -12.76 -11.29
CA PRO A 168 -7.18 -12.49 -12.52
C PRO A 168 -7.33 -11.02 -12.91
N TYR A 169 -6.23 -10.41 -13.36
CA TYR A 169 -6.27 -9.07 -13.91
C TYR A 169 -6.80 -9.11 -15.36
N THR A 170 -7.93 -8.45 -15.60
CA THR A 170 -8.58 -8.41 -16.93
C THR A 170 -8.57 -7.01 -17.56
N GLY A 171 -8.04 -6.02 -16.87
CA GLY A 171 -7.95 -4.64 -17.32
C GLY A 171 -8.00 -3.64 -16.17
N ALA A 172 -7.63 -2.39 -16.48
CA ALA A 172 -7.56 -1.28 -15.52
C ALA A 172 -8.93 -0.94 -14.91
N LYS A 173 -9.96 -0.87 -15.73
CA LYS A 173 -11.30 -0.43 -15.32
C LYS A 173 -11.97 -1.46 -14.42
N GLY A 174 -12.45 -1.03 -13.26
CA GLY A 174 -13.18 -1.88 -12.31
C GLY A 174 -12.32 -2.87 -11.52
N THR A 175 -10.99 -2.81 -11.68
CA THR A 175 -10.04 -3.61 -10.92
C THR A 175 -10.07 -3.24 -9.44
N LYS A 176 -9.85 -4.22 -8.56
CA LYS A 176 -9.66 -4.00 -7.13
C LYS A 176 -8.18 -3.93 -6.81
N ILE A 177 -7.78 -2.93 -6.03
CA ILE A 177 -6.38 -2.61 -5.77
C ILE A 177 -6.08 -2.60 -4.28
N TYR A 178 -4.99 -3.27 -3.89
CA TYR A 178 -4.28 -2.95 -2.65
C TYR A 178 -3.01 -2.19 -2.93
N THR A 179 -2.66 -1.29 -2.03
CA THR A 179 -1.44 -0.50 -2.12
C THR A 179 -0.57 -0.76 -0.90
N PHE A 180 0.73 -0.92 -1.10
CA PHE A 180 1.71 -1.11 -0.04
C PHE A 180 2.89 -0.17 -0.24
N ALA A 181 3.53 0.26 0.84
CA ALA A 181 4.79 0.99 0.77
C ALA A 181 5.82 0.37 1.69
N ASN A 182 7.06 0.28 1.24
CA ASN A 182 8.17 -0.11 2.08
C ASN A 182 8.77 1.09 2.84
N SER A 183 9.84 0.85 3.58
CA SER A 183 10.60 1.90 4.27
C SER A 183 12.09 1.66 4.08
N PRO A 184 12.92 2.72 4.07
CA PRO A 184 14.37 2.56 3.94
C PRO A 184 14.99 1.73 5.08
N GLU A 185 14.39 1.77 6.27
CA GLU A 185 14.86 0.99 7.42
C GLU A 185 14.49 -0.50 7.33
N ARG A 186 13.45 -0.82 6.56
CA ARG A 186 12.95 -2.19 6.34
C ARG A 186 12.48 -2.31 4.89
N PRO A 187 13.41 -2.42 3.92
CA PRO A 187 13.07 -2.38 2.50
C PRO A 187 12.23 -3.59 2.05
N GLN A 188 12.34 -4.71 2.77
CA GLN A 188 11.56 -5.94 2.58
C GLN A 188 10.30 -5.98 3.45
N SER A 189 9.93 -4.90 4.13
CA SER A 189 8.72 -4.84 4.95
C SER A 189 7.73 -3.88 4.33
N TRP A 190 6.60 -4.41 3.90
CA TRP A 190 5.58 -3.69 3.16
C TRP A 190 4.39 -3.37 4.07
N LEU A 191 4.06 -2.08 4.17
CA LEU A 191 2.94 -1.59 4.97
C LEU A 191 1.78 -1.20 4.07
N SER A 192 0.60 -1.75 4.35
CA SER A 192 -0.62 -1.41 3.61
C SER A 192 -0.92 0.09 3.70
N LYS A 193 -1.39 0.64 2.58
CA LYS A 193 -1.87 2.02 2.41
C LYS A 193 -3.33 1.98 2.01
N SER A 194 -4.19 2.28 2.99
CA SER A 194 -5.61 2.48 2.75
C SER A 194 -5.84 3.87 2.17
N VAL A 195 -6.18 3.93 0.88
CA VAL A 195 -6.49 5.15 0.13
C VAL A 195 -7.72 4.94 -0.76
N GLY A 196 -8.45 6.00 -1.07
CA GLY A 196 -9.64 5.94 -1.93
C GLY A 196 -10.79 5.09 -1.37
N TYR A 197 -11.09 5.17 -0.07
CA TYR A 197 -12.13 4.35 0.59
C TYR A 197 -13.52 4.40 -0.09
N ASP A 198 -13.83 5.53 -0.71
CA ASP A 198 -15.06 5.82 -1.46
C ASP A 198 -14.97 5.48 -2.95
N LYS A 199 -13.82 4.98 -3.43
CA LYS A 199 -13.55 4.72 -4.85
C LYS A 199 -13.90 3.29 -5.24
N PRO A 200 -14.30 3.05 -6.51
CA PRO A 200 -14.71 1.73 -6.96
C PRO A 200 -13.58 0.69 -6.94
N TYR A 201 -12.32 1.12 -7.06
CA TYR A 201 -11.16 0.22 -7.00
C TYR A 201 -10.77 -0.20 -5.57
N TYR A 202 -11.36 0.42 -4.54
CA TYR A 202 -11.03 0.08 -3.16
C TYR A 202 -11.50 -1.35 -2.84
N ALA A 203 -10.58 -2.11 -2.25
CA ALA A 203 -10.86 -3.44 -1.72
C ALA A 203 -10.95 -3.37 -0.19
N LYS A 204 -12.00 -3.94 0.39
CA LYS A 204 -12.08 -4.09 1.84
C LYS A 204 -11.13 -5.20 2.29
N THR A 205 -10.57 -5.08 3.49
CA THR A 205 -9.67 -6.06 4.11
C THR A 205 -10.18 -7.51 4.02
N ALA A 206 -11.48 -7.73 4.24
CA ALA A 206 -12.10 -9.06 4.19
C ALA A 206 -12.34 -9.58 2.76
N GLU A 207 -12.28 -8.71 1.75
CA GLU A 207 -12.55 -9.01 0.34
C GLU A 207 -11.22 -9.18 -0.45
N TRP A 208 -10.14 -9.56 0.22
CA TRP A 208 -8.79 -9.65 -0.38
C TRP A 208 -8.74 -10.57 -1.61
N ALA A 209 -9.56 -11.63 -1.67
CA ALA A 209 -9.60 -12.55 -2.82
C ALA A 209 -10.12 -11.88 -4.11
N SER A 210 -10.83 -10.76 -4.00
CA SER A 210 -11.30 -9.98 -5.16
C SER A 210 -10.23 -9.08 -5.77
N VAL A 211 -9.08 -8.93 -5.12
CA VAL A 211 -8.00 -8.04 -5.56
C VAL A 211 -7.27 -8.66 -6.74
N SER A 212 -7.20 -7.91 -7.83
CA SER A 212 -6.52 -8.28 -9.07
C SER A 212 -5.21 -7.51 -9.28
N VAL A 213 -5.01 -6.40 -8.56
CA VAL A 213 -3.82 -5.53 -8.72
C VAL A 213 -3.23 -5.15 -7.37
N VAL A 214 -1.90 -5.13 -7.31
CA VAL A 214 -1.14 -4.61 -6.17
C VAL A 214 -0.30 -3.42 -6.64
N GLY A 215 -0.47 -2.28 -5.99
CA GLY A 215 0.38 -1.10 -6.12
C GLY A 215 1.51 -1.13 -5.10
N CYS A 216 2.75 -1.17 -5.56
CA CYS A 216 3.94 -1.23 -4.72
C CYS A 216 4.66 0.13 -4.78
N LEU A 217 4.68 0.85 -3.66
CA LEU A 217 5.48 2.05 -3.46
C LEU A 217 6.86 1.67 -2.92
N THR A 218 7.84 1.67 -3.80
CA THR A 218 9.24 1.41 -3.46
C THR A 218 9.94 2.72 -3.15
N PHE A 219 10.58 2.82 -1.99
CA PHE A 219 11.41 3.95 -1.60
C PHE A 219 12.52 4.20 -2.64
N GLU A 220 12.70 5.47 -3.05
CA GLU A 220 13.82 5.89 -3.88
C GLU A 220 15.04 6.17 -2.99
N GLU A 221 16.07 5.32 -3.06
CA GLU A 221 17.33 5.54 -2.31
C GLU A 221 18.01 6.84 -2.74
N GLY A 222 18.50 7.62 -1.77
CA GLY A 222 19.09 8.94 -2.02
C GLY A 222 18.07 10.05 -2.27
N SER A 223 16.77 9.77 -2.16
CA SER A 223 15.71 10.78 -2.31
C SER A 223 15.44 11.60 -1.05
N GLU A 224 16.17 11.34 0.04
CA GLU A 224 15.99 11.98 1.32
C GLU A 224 16.18 13.49 1.22
N GLY A 225 15.18 14.23 1.69
CA GLY A 225 15.28 15.67 1.87
C GLY A 225 15.90 16.05 3.20
N THR A 226 16.11 17.35 3.39
CA THR A 226 16.61 17.89 4.65
C THR A 226 15.69 17.52 5.82
N PRO A 227 16.20 16.86 6.88
CA PRO A 227 15.38 16.47 8.01
C PRO A 227 14.79 17.67 8.76
N ARG A 228 13.55 17.52 9.20
CA ARG A 228 12.91 18.42 10.15
C ARG A 228 13.05 17.91 11.56
N LYS A 229 13.55 18.75 12.46
CA LYS A 229 13.61 18.42 13.89
C LYS A 229 12.23 18.56 14.53
N CYS A 230 11.71 17.45 15.05
CA CYS A 230 10.43 17.39 15.74
C CYS A 230 10.66 16.98 17.20
N GLN A 231 10.14 17.78 18.14
CA GLN A 231 10.27 17.52 19.57
C GLN A 231 9.06 16.75 20.07
N TYR A 232 9.30 15.66 20.79
CA TYR A 232 8.26 14.81 21.38
C TYR A 232 8.57 14.50 22.83
N LYS A 233 7.51 14.13 23.56
CA LYS A 233 7.62 13.46 24.84
C LYS A 233 7.56 11.95 24.59
N SER A 234 8.61 11.23 24.98
CA SER A 234 8.65 9.76 24.91
C SER A 234 7.70 9.13 25.94
N SER A 235 7.48 7.81 25.85
CA SER A 235 6.73 7.02 26.83
C SER A 235 7.27 7.13 28.25
N ASP A 236 8.57 7.40 28.39
CA ASP A 236 9.26 7.55 29.68
C ASP A 236 9.32 9.02 30.14
N ASP A 237 8.43 9.86 29.62
CA ASP A 237 8.32 11.30 29.89
C ASP A 237 9.55 12.16 29.52
N LYS A 238 10.54 11.57 28.85
CA LYS A 238 11.74 12.28 28.36
C LYS A 238 11.45 13.06 27.08
N GLN A 239 11.99 14.27 26.97
CA GLN A 239 12.00 14.98 25.70
C GLN A 239 12.97 14.30 24.73
N VAL A 240 12.50 14.05 23.52
CA VAL A 240 13.30 13.49 22.42
C VAL A 240 13.14 14.38 21.19
N THR A 241 14.24 14.57 20.46
CA THR A 241 14.21 15.20 19.14
C THR A 241 14.32 14.11 18.10
N VAL A 242 13.35 14.05 17.19
CA VAL A 242 13.31 13.10 16.08
C VAL A 242 13.52 13.87 14.78
N ASP A 243 14.44 13.39 13.96
CA ASP A 243 14.67 13.87 12.61
C ASP A 243 13.60 13.27 11.69
N TYR A 244 12.62 14.08 11.32
CA TYR A 244 11.54 13.70 10.40
C TYR A 244 11.94 14.00 8.96
N VAL A 245 12.15 12.95 8.18
CA VAL A 245 12.81 13.00 6.87
C VAL A 245 11.78 12.88 5.76
N SER A 246 11.78 13.82 4.81
CA SER A 246 10.99 13.69 3.58
C SER A 246 11.69 12.74 2.61
N SER A 247 10.93 12.06 1.76
CA SER A 247 11.49 11.16 0.75
C SER A 247 10.60 11.05 -0.49
N ARG A 248 10.99 10.19 -1.43
CA ARG A 248 10.22 9.86 -2.62
C ARG A 248 10.06 8.36 -2.77
N TYR A 249 8.98 7.98 -3.44
CA TYR A 249 8.62 6.62 -3.72
C TYR A 249 8.24 6.48 -5.20
N THR A 250 8.51 5.32 -5.78
CA THR A 250 8.03 4.94 -7.11
C THR A 250 6.87 3.97 -6.94
N LEU A 251 5.70 4.31 -7.48
CA LEU A 251 4.55 3.43 -7.51
C LEU A 251 4.55 2.60 -8.79
N THR A 252 4.58 1.27 -8.64
CA THR A 252 4.45 0.31 -9.74
C THR A 252 3.24 -0.58 -9.51
N PHE A 253 2.50 -0.89 -10.57
CA PHE A 253 1.33 -1.79 -10.51
C PHE A 253 1.70 -3.17 -11.02
N TYR A 254 1.27 -4.18 -10.28
CA TYR A 254 1.49 -5.58 -10.60
C TYR A 254 0.14 -6.32 -10.62
N ALA A 255 -0.02 -7.24 -11.56
CA ALA A 255 -1.13 -8.19 -11.54
C ALA A 255 -0.93 -9.16 -10.37
N ALA A 256 -1.88 -9.21 -9.44
CA ALA A 256 -1.72 -9.95 -8.19
C ALA A 256 -1.53 -11.46 -8.41
N LYS A 257 -2.28 -12.04 -9.35
CA LYS A 257 -2.27 -13.48 -9.64
C LYS A 257 -0.99 -13.96 -10.36
N THR A 258 -0.37 -13.10 -11.17
CA THR A 258 0.81 -13.48 -11.99
C THR A 258 2.11 -12.84 -11.49
N GLY A 259 2.05 -11.77 -10.71
CA GLY A 259 3.21 -11.01 -10.27
C GLY A 259 3.82 -10.13 -11.36
N GLU A 260 3.20 -10.06 -12.55
CA GLU A 260 3.72 -9.31 -13.68
C GLU A 260 3.48 -7.81 -13.50
N LYS A 261 4.46 -7.00 -13.91
CA LYS A 261 4.30 -5.55 -13.96
C LYS A 261 3.32 -5.18 -15.08
N ILE A 262 2.26 -4.48 -14.72
CA ILE A 262 1.17 -4.08 -15.64
C ILE A 262 1.06 -2.57 -15.83
N GLY A 263 1.80 -1.77 -15.06
CA GLY A 263 1.80 -0.32 -15.22
C GLY A 263 2.68 0.41 -14.22
N GLU A 264 2.81 1.71 -14.42
CA GLU A 264 3.50 2.63 -13.50
C GLU A 264 2.51 3.70 -13.01
N GLY A 265 2.53 3.96 -11.71
CA GLY A 265 1.81 5.07 -11.08
C GLY A 265 2.67 6.34 -10.93
N GLY A 266 3.95 6.25 -11.32
CA GLY A 266 4.89 7.35 -11.26
C GLY A 266 5.44 7.60 -9.86
N ARG A 267 5.99 8.80 -9.67
CA ARG A 267 6.66 9.21 -8.43
C ARG A 267 5.68 9.83 -7.45
N ILE A 268 5.72 9.35 -6.21
CA ILE A 268 4.92 9.82 -5.08
C ILE A 268 5.86 10.46 -4.05
N ASN A 269 5.57 11.69 -3.68
CA ASN A 269 6.33 12.39 -2.64
C ASN A 269 5.85 11.99 -1.25
N ALA A 270 6.77 11.93 -0.30
CA ALA A 270 6.51 11.78 1.13
C ALA A 270 6.97 13.05 1.87
N PRO A 271 6.13 14.09 1.95
CA PRO A 271 6.55 15.38 2.48
C PRO A 271 6.65 15.41 4.01
N ALA A 272 7.78 15.90 4.55
CA ALA A 272 7.98 16.17 5.98
C ALA A 272 7.62 17.62 6.35
N VAL A 273 6.51 18.14 5.80
CA VAL A 273 6.13 19.57 5.90
C VAL A 273 5.53 19.98 7.25
N ARG A 274 5.20 19.02 8.13
CA ARG A 274 4.76 19.25 9.51
C ARG A 274 5.16 18.06 10.39
N CYS A 275 5.47 18.32 11.66
CA CYS A 275 5.66 17.25 12.63
C CYS A 275 4.31 16.56 12.90
N PRO A 276 4.19 15.25 12.76
CA PRO A 276 2.96 14.54 13.15
C PRO A 276 2.75 14.64 14.67
N SER A 277 1.52 14.45 15.15
CA SER A 277 1.24 14.50 16.60
C SER A 277 1.84 13.30 17.35
N PHE A 278 1.97 12.17 16.67
CA PHE A 278 2.58 10.94 17.15
C PHE A 278 3.49 10.38 16.06
N ILE A 279 4.63 9.82 16.47
CA ILE A 279 5.61 9.30 15.52
C ILE A 279 6.24 8.02 16.05
N SER A 280 6.37 7.04 15.16
CA SER A 280 7.27 5.91 15.35
C SER A 280 8.62 6.27 14.73
N TYR A 281 9.70 6.04 15.45
CA TYR A 281 11.04 6.41 15.03
C TYR A 281 12.05 5.32 15.42
N ASN A 282 13.17 5.29 14.71
CA ASN A 282 14.28 4.42 15.05
C ASN A 282 15.06 4.99 16.24
N LYS A 283 15.15 4.21 17.32
CA LYS A 283 15.79 4.66 18.59
C LYS A 283 17.31 4.84 18.49
N GLU A 284 17.96 4.22 17.51
CA GLU A 284 19.40 4.31 17.30
C GLU A 284 19.76 5.55 16.48
N THR A 285 19.03 5.81 15.39
CA THR A 285 19.30 6.93 14.49
C THR A 285 18.54 8.20 14.84
N MET A 286 17.52 8.09 15.71
CA MET A 286 16.55 9.15 16.00
C MET A 286 15.81 9.69 14.76
N LYS A 287 15.71 8.87 13.70
CA LYS A 287 15.04 9.22 12.46
C LYS A 287 13.64 8.61 12.34
N SER A 288 12.79 9.29 11.59
CA SER A 288 11.53 8.75 11.10
C SER A 288 11.26 9.30 9.71
N TYR A 289 10.73 8.47 8.83
CA TYR A 289 10.45 8.85 7.45
C TYR A 289 8.98 9.23 7.27
N ALA A 290 8.76 10.29 6.50
CA ALA A 290 7.44 10.69 6.10
C ALA A 290 6.77 9.58 5.30
N GLN A 291 5.44 9.48 5.43
CA GLN A 291 4.65 8.53 4.67
C GLN A 291 4.39 9.11 3.27
N PRO A 292 4.27 8.27 2.23
CA PRO A 292 3.85 8.73 0.91
C PRO A 292 2.51 9.47 1.00
N ASP A 293 2.37 10.56 0.25
CA ASP A 293 1.17 11.39 0.25
C ASP A 293 -0.05 10.61 -0.27
N SER A 294 -1.05 10.42 0.59
CA SER A 294 -2.24 9.64 0.26
C SER A 294 -3.03 10.21 -0.93
N GLY A 295 -3.08 11.54 -1.08
CA GLY A 295 -3.78 12.18 -2.19
C GLY A 295 -3.08 11.95 -3.52
N ALA A 296 -1.74 11.97 -3.53
CA ALA A 296 -0.94 11.63 -4.70
C ALA A 296 -1.08 10.14 -5.07
N ILE A 297 -1.14 9.23 -4.09
CA ILE A 297 -1.44 7.82 -4.36
C ILE A 297 -2.83 7.71 -4.99
N GLU A 298 -3.86 8.32 -4.38
CA GLU A 298 -5.22 8.27 -4.89
C GLU A 298 -5.31 8.77 -6.34
N LEU A 299 -4.68 9.90 -6.63
CA LEU A 299 -4.62 10.45 -7.99
C LEU A 299 -3.95 9.49 -8.99
N ALA A 300 -2.89 8.79 -8.56
CA ALA A 300 -2.24 7.79 -9.40
C ALA A 300 -3.12 6.56 -9.63
N LEU A 301 -3.90 6.12 -8.63
CA LEU A 301 -4.86 5.04 -8.74
C LEU A 301 -6.05 5.42 -9.64
N ASP A 302 -6.59 6.63 -9.49
CA ASP A 302 -7.64 7.17 -10.36
C ASP A 302 -7.19 7.15 -11.82
N ARG A 303 -5.96 7.59 -12.10
CA ARG A 303 -5.38 7.57 -13.46
C ARG A 303 -5.14 6.16 -14.00
N PHE A 304 -4.74 5.23 -13.14
CA PHE A 304 -4.52 3.85 -13.54
C PHE A 304 -5.84 3.15 -13.87
N THR A 305 -6.93 3.50 -13.18
CA THR A 305 -8.23 2.81 -13.27
C THR A 305 -9.26 3.48 -14.17
N SER A 306 -8.93 4.66 -14.72
CA SER A 306 -9.77 5.44 -15.64
C SER A 306 -9.98 4.78 -16.99
#